data_AF-B9KXZ9-F1
#
_entry.id   AF-B9KXZ9-F1
#
_cell.length_a   1.000
_cell.length_b   1.000
_cell.length_c   1.000
_cell.angle_alpha   90.00
_cell.angle_beta   90.00
_cell.angle_gamma   90.00
#
_symmetry.space_group_name_H-M   'P 1'
#
loop_
_entity.id
_entity.type
_entity.pdbx_description
1 polymer ?
#
loop_
_entity_poly.entity_id
_entity_poly.type
_entity_poly.pdbx_seq_one_letter_code
_entity_poly.pdbx_strand_id
1 'polypeptide(L)'
;MEDFLARRARRAIDRVGRRRTGTGRSGIIQVDAGGQEVLERTACRISDDRVELRLSVGLPAAGRTVLGDVAEDLLTAALPEIARYALWLDRTALQEAERFIAVVEDAEALREQLPRAGLVAFIGRGAILPRRSGVSQEPLTDGVVPFEPPPSLEVELATPHSGRLRGMGIPEGVTLIVGGGFHGKSTLLEALARGVYNHIPGDGRERVVTRADAVVIRAEDGRRVVGVDLSPFIRDLPLGRSTTCFTSEDASGSTSQASNILEALEAGARVLLMDEDTCATNFMIRDHLMRELVPAEAEPIVPFIDRVRQLHREAGVSTILVMGGAGDYLHVADTVIWMHAYHPRDVTARAHELARQHGNGVFAPPNPWPGVVQRVPIPESIDPRRRERTRIKAHGTEEVTFGYESIDLRHVEQLVDPSQVRAIGLALAYAVEHDIIDGKRALSAILDLVDEIVDREGLDILSPYRGHPGDLARPRRYELAAALNRLRSLEVRQVRLAP
;
A
#
# COMPACT_ATOMS: atom_id res chain seq x y z
N MET A 1 5.14 -18.50 10.00
CA MET A 1 4.52 -19.84 10.16
C MET A 1 3.01 -19.82 9.91
N GLU A 2 2.24 -18.94 10.56
CA GLU A 2 0.78 -18.86 10.41
C GLU A 2 0.30 -18.78 8.94
N ASP A 3 0.89 -17.87 8.16
CA ASP A 3 0.56 -17.70 6.74
C ASP A 3 0.85 -18.98 5.90
N PHE A 4 1.96 -19.67 6.20
CA PHE A 4 2.29 -20.95 5.57
C PHE A 4 1.22 -22.02 5.86
N LEU A 5 0.76 -22.13 7.11
CA LEU A 5 -0.27 -23.09 7.50
C LEU A 5 -1.62 -22.77 6.84
N ALA A 6 -2.02 -21.49 6.77
CA ALA A 6 -3.23 -21.07 6.06
C ALA A 6 -3.18 -21.43 4.57
N ARG A 7 -2.03 -21.22 3.90
CA ARG A 7 -1.82 -21.62 2.50
C ARG A 7 -1.82 -23.14 2.31
N ARG A 8 -1.25 -23.88 3.27
CA ARG A 8 -1.29 -25.34 3.26
C ARG A 8 -2.72 -25.86 3.45
N ALA A 9 -3.52 -25.20 4.29
CA ALA A 9 -4.95 -25.47 4.41
C ALA A 9 -5.70 -25.21 3.11
N ARG A 10 -5.42 -24.10 2.40
CA ARG A 10 -5.99 -23.85 1.06
C ARG A 10 -5.65 -24.98 0.08
N ARG A 11 -4.38 -25.40 0.01
CA ARG A 11 -3.94 -26.55 -0.82
C ARG A 11 -4.69 -27.84 -0.45
N ALA A 12 -4.92 -28.08 0.84
CA ALA A 12 -5.68 -29.22 1.33
C ALA A 12 -7.15 -29.15 0.89
N ILE A 13 -7.77 -27.97 1.06
CA ILE A 13 -9.15 -27.68 0.63
C ILE A 13 -9.30 -27.91 -0.87
N ASP A 14 -8.35 -27.47 -1.71
CA ASP A 14 -8.41 -27.68 -3.16
C ASP A 14 -8.30 -29.16 -3.55
N ARG A 15 -7.55 -29.94 -2.78
CA ARG A 15 -7.38 -31.39 -2.97
C ARG A 15 -8.62 -32.18 -2.55
N VAL A 16 -9.21 -31.85 -1.41
CA VAL A 16 -10.37 -32.54 -0.81
C VAL A 16 -11.69 -32.03 -1.41
N GLY A 17 -11.78 -30.73 -1.69
CA GLY A 17 -13.00 -29.95 -1.93
C GLY A 17 -13.55 -29.95 -3.36
N ARG A 18 -13.42 -31.04 -4.12
CA ARG A 18 -13.99 -31.13 -5.49
C ARG A 18 -15.48 -31.50 -5.56
N ARG A 19 -16.22 -31.55 -4.46
CA ARG A 19 -17.64 -31.95 -4.46
C ARG A 19 -18.56 -30.78 -4.13
N ARG A 20 -18.88 -29.97 -5.14
CA ARG A 20 -20.01 -29.03 -5.06
C ARG A 20 -21.30 -29.85 -5.07
N THR A 21 -21.87 -30.13 -3.90
CA THR A 21 -23.10 -30.91 -3.74
C THR A 21 -24.23 -29.98 -3.30
N GLY A 22 -25.24 -29.77 -4.13
CA GLY A 22 -26.40 -28.92 -3.81
C GLY A 22 -26.39 -27.53 -4.49
N THR A 23 -27.16 -26.58 -3.95
CA THR A 23 -27.33 -25.24 -4.53
C THR A 23 -26.50 -24.17 -3.80
N GLY A 24 -26.08 -23.11 -4.50
CA GLY A 24 -25.37 -21.97 -3.89
C GLY A 24 -23.94 -22.28 -3.41
N ARG A 25 -23.66 -22.01 -2.12
CA ARG A 25 -22.37 -22.28 -1.44
C ARG A 25 -22.31 -23.63 -0.73
N SER A 26 -23.28 -24.51 -0.99
CA SER A 26 -23.40 -25.84 -0.37
C SER A 26 -22.12 -26.68 -0.60
N GLY A 27 -21.51 -27.15 0.48
CA GLY A 27 -20.30 -27.97 0.48
C GLY A 27 -18.99 -27.20 0.25
N ILE A 28 -19.03 -25.87 0.15
CA ILE A 28 -17.82 -25.05 -0.05
C ILE A 28 -17.08 -24.88 1.28
N ILE A 29 -15.79 -25.17 1.29
CA ILE A 29 -14.87 -24.86 2.40
C ILE A 29 -13.95 -23.75 1.92
N GLN A 30 -13.72 -22.73 2.75
CA GLN A 30 -12.85 -21.59 2.46
C GLN A 30 -11.97 -21.27 3.66
N VAL A 31 -10.78 -20.78 3.35
CA VAL A 31 -9.83 -20.19 4.31
C VAL A 31 -9.28 -18.92 3.69
N ASP A 32 -9.09 -17.88 4.48
CA ASP A 32 -8.31 -16.74 4.05
C ASP A 32 -6.82 -17.08 4.11
N ALA A 33 -6.21 -17.26 2.93
CA ALA A 33 -4.81 -17.64 2.79
C ALA A 33 -4.02 -16.65 1.90
N GLY A 34 -4.58 -15.45 1.67
CA GLY A 34 -3.92 -14.37 0.95
C GLY A 34 -3.57 -14.60 -0.52
N GLY A 35 -3.01 -13.56 -1.13
CA GLY A 35 -2.43 -13.56 -2.47
C GLY A 35 -0.95 -13.93 -2.46
N GLN A 36 -0.12 -13.16 -3.15
CA GLN A 36 1.33 -13.38 -3.16
C GLN A 36 2.03 -12.79 -1.92
N GLU A 37 1.37 -11.82 -1.30
CA GLU A 37 1.87 -11.07 -0.16
C GLU A 37 1.62 -11.82 1.15
N VAL A 38 2.64 -11.82 2.00
CA VAL A 38 2.62 -12.38 3.35
C VAL A 38 2.21 -11.27 4.31
N LEU A 39 1.03 -11.42 4.91
CA LEU A 39 0.44 -10.45 5.85
C LEU A 39 0.14 -11.18 7.17
N GLU A 40 0.16 -10.44 8.27
CA GLU A 40 -0.45 -10.91 9.52
C GLU A 40 -1.96 -11.09 9.28
N ARG A 41 -2.49 -12.27 9.59
CA ARG A 41 -3.88 -12.66 9.34
C ARG A 41 -4.49 -13.35 10.55
N THR A 42 -5.81 -13.27 10.66
CA THR A 42 -6.56 -13.99 11.71
C THR A 42 -6.96 -15.41 11.31
N ALA A 43 -6.75 -15.80 10.05
CA ALA A 43 -7.13 -17.10 9.51
C ALA A 43 -6.41 -18.29 10.18
N CYS A 44 -5.18 -18.09 10.62
CA CYS A 44 -4.42 -19.06 11.38
C CYS A 44 -3.71 -18.35 12.53
N ARG A 45 -3.83 -18.89 13.74
CA ARG A 45 -3.17 -18.37 14.94
C ARG A 45 -2.39 -19.48 15.63
N ILE A 46 -1.17 -19.18 16.06
CA ILE A 46 -0.35 -20.10 16.85
C ILE A 46 -0.22 -19.52 18.26
N SER A 47 -0.63 -20.30 19.26
CA SER A 47 -0.38 -20.02 20.68
C SER A 47 0.49 -21.13 21.29
N ASP A 48 0.92 -20.94 22.53
CA ASP A 48 1.81 -21.87 23.23
C ASP A 48 1.24 -23.29 23.34
N ASP A 49 -0.08 -23.43 23.38
CA ASP A 49 -0.81 -24.67 23.64
C ASP A 49 -1.53 -25.25 22.42
N ARG A 50 -1.76 -24.47 21.35
CA ARG A 50 -2.56 -24.90 20.19
C ARG A 50 -2.26 -24.12 18.93
N VAL A 51 -2.69 -24.70 17.81
CA VAL A 51 -2.81 -24.02 16.52
C VAL A 51 -4.28 -23.93 16.16
N GLU A 52 -4.76 -22.72 15.93
CA GLU A 52 -6.13 -22.44 15.52
C GLU A 52 -6.16 -22.14 14.03
N LEU A 53 -6.97 -22.89 13.27
CA LEU A 53 -7.22 -22.65 11.85
C LEU A 53 -8.71 -22.34 11.68
N ARG A 54 -9.01 -21.15 11.16
CA ARG A 54 -10.38 -20.63 11.04
C ARG A 54 -10.87 -20.82 9.61
N LEU A 55 -11.89 -21.67 9.46
CA LEU A 55 -12.47 -22.04 8.17
C LEU A 55 -13.91 -21.56 8.07
N SER A 56 -14.31 -21.11 6.88
CA SER A 56 -15.71 -20.91 6.52
C SER A 56 -16.24 -22.13 5.79
N VAL A 57 -17.37 -22.67 6.25
CA VAL A 57 -17.97 -23.89 5.70
C VAL A 57 -19.42 -23.64 5.34
N GLY A 58 -19.76 -23.83 4.06
CA GLY A 58 -21.13 -23.79 3.58
C GLY A 58 -21.83 -25.12 3.84
N LEU A 59 -22.68 -25.18 4.87
CA LEU A 59 -23.38 -26.42 5.23
C LEU A 59 -24.27 -26.94 4.08
N PRO A 60 -24.26 -28.25 3.79
CA PRO A 60 -24.95 -28.81 2.64
C PRO A 60 -26.48 -28.71 2.69
N ALA A 61 -27.10 -28.23 1.61
CA ALA A 61 -28.55 -28.15 1.49
C ALA A 61 -29.06 -28.29 0.03
N ALA A 62 -30.27 -28.84 -0.10
CA ALA A 62 -31.08 -28.82 -1.32
C ALA A 62 -32.25 -27.86 -1.13
N GLY A 63 -32.09 -26.61 -1.55
CA GLY A 63 -33.05 -25.55 -1.27
C GLY A 63 -33.09 -25.21 0.22
N ARG A 64 -34.17 -25.57 0.92
CA ARG A 64 -34.33 -25.39 2.38
C ARG A 64 -34.16 -26.68 3.18
N THR A 65 -33.88 -27.80 2.50
CA THR A 65 -33.72 -29.11 3.13
C THR A 65 -32.25 -29.38 3.38
N VAL A 66 -31.89 -29.69 4.63
CA VAL A 66 -30.52 -30.07 5.02
C VAL A 66 -30.18 -31.42 4.42
N LEU A 67 -28.99 -31.54 3.81
CA LEU A 67 -28.46 -32.80 3.31
C LEU A 67 -27.59 -33.44 4.41
N GLY A 68 -28.23 -34.19 5.32
CA GLY A 68 -27.60 -34.75 6.53
C GLY A 68 -26.35 -35.58 6.24
N ASP A 69 -26.47 -36.60 5.38
CA ASP A 69 -25.35 -37.51 5.05
C ASP A 69 -24.15 -36.75 4.46
N VAL A 70 -24.41 -35.74 3.63
CA VAL A 70 -23.36 -34.89 3.03
C VAL A 70 -22.72 -34.00 4.09
N ALA A 71 -23.52 -33.49 5.04
CA ALA A 71 -23.00 -32.69 6.16
C ALA A 71 -22.16 -33.55 7.10
N GLU A 72 -22.55 -34.80 7.35
CA GLU A 72 -21.78 -35.77 8.13
C GLU A 72 -20.42 -36.02 7.49
N ASP A 73 -20.37 -36.36 6.20
CA ASP A 73 -19.12 -36.55 5.46
C ASP A 73 -18.23 -35.30 5.50
N LEU A 74 -18.83 -34.12 5.30
CA LEU A 74 -18.11 -32.84 5.34
C LEU A 74 -17.47 -32.59 6.71
N LEU A 75 -18.23 -32.76 7.79
CA LEU A 75 -17.81 -32.43 9.15
C LEU A 75 -16.88 -33.49 9.75
N THR A 76 -17.10 -34.77 9.45
CA THR A 76 -16.42 -35.89 10.13
C THR A 76 -15.29 -36.52 9.31
N ALA A 77 -15.30 -36.37 7.98
CA ALA A 77 -14.23 -36.86 7.11
C ALA A 77 -13.42 -35.72 6.50
N ALA A 78 -14.05 -34.80 5.77
CA ALA A 78 -13.34 -33.78 4.99
C ALA A 78 -12.61 -32.76 5.86
N LEU A 79 -13.27 -32.17 6.87
CA LEU A 79 -12.62 -31.19 7.76
C LEU A 79 -11.47 -31.81 8.58
N PRO A 80 -11.61 -33.00 9.19
CA PRO A 80 -10.47 -33.66 9.85
C PRO A 80 -9.33 -34.00 8.90
N GLU A 81 -9.60 -34.40 7.65
CA GLU A 81 -8.55 -34.64 6.65
C GLU A 81 -7.80 -33.35 6.29
N ILE A 82 -8.52 -32.25 6.08
CA ILE A 82 -7.93 -30.92 5.85
C ILE A 82 -7.05 -30.51 7.02
N ALA A 83 -7.55 -30.65 8.26
CA ALA A 83 -6.79 -30.33 9.46
C ALA A 83 -5.52 -31.20 9.58
N ARG A 84 -5.63 -32.51 9.32
CA ARG A 84 -4.47 -33.42 9.30
C ARG A 84 -3.42 -32.97 8.27
N TYR A 85 -3.84 -32.73 7.03
CA TYR A 85 -2.91 -32.30 5.99
C TYR A 85 -2.28 -30.95 6.32
N ALA A 86 -3.07 -29.98 6.77
CA ALA A 86 -2.63 -28.61 7.01
C ALA A 86 -1.71 -28.48 8.23
N LEU A 87 -2.04 -29.15 9.34
CA LEU A 87 -1.43 -28.89 10.65
C LEU A 87 -0.39 -29.95 11.05
N TRP A 88 -0.46 -31.19 10.54
CA TRP A 88 0.59 -32.18 10.77
C TRP A 88 1.66 -32.05 9.70
N LEU A 89 2.81 -31.52 10.11
CA LEU A 89 3.96 -31.34 9.25
C LEU A 89 4.82 -32.62 9.27
N ASP A 90 4.86 -33.32 8.15
CA ASP A 90 5.91 -34.30 7.90
C ASP A 90 7.25 -33.58 7.63
N ARG A 91 8.32 -34.37 7.44
CA ARG A 91 9.66 -33.81 7.20
C ARG A 91 9.70 -32.87 5.98
N THR A 92 8.98 -33.20 4.91
CA THR A 92 8.96 -32.39 3.69
C THR A 92 8.22 -31.07 3.94
N ALA A 93 7.07 -31.13 4.61
CA ALA A 93 6.29 -29.96 4.96
C ALA A 93 7.03 -29.03 5.93
N LEU A 94 7.83 -29.59 6.85
CA LEU A 94 8.68 -28.80 7.73
C LEU A 94 9.78 -28.07 6.96
N GLN A 95 10.43 -28.74 5.99
CA GLN A 95 11.43 -28.09 5.12
C GLN A 95 10.80 -26.98 4.24
N GLU A 96 9.57 -27.18 3.76
CA GLU A 96 8.83 -26.12 3.07
C GLU A 96 8.55 -24.93 4.01
N ALA A 97 8.16 -25.19 5.26
CA ALA A 97 7.90 -24.17 6.26
C ALA A 97 9.17 -23.38 6.62
N GLU A 98 10.28 -24.06 6.83
CA GLU A 98 11.60 -23.46 7.11
C GLU A 98 12.03 -22.55 5.95
N ARG A 99 11.93 -23.02 4.70
CA ARG A 99 12.21 -22.18 3.52
C ARG A 99 11.30 -20.97 3.44
N PHE A 100 10.01 -21.14 3.74
CA PHE A 100 9.05 -20.05 3.73
C PHE A 100 9.41 -18.97 4.76
N ILE A 101 9.70 -19.39 5.99
CA ILE A 101 10.10 -18.50 7.08
C ILE A 101 11.40 -17.79 6.74
N ALA A 102 12.40 -18.53 6.26
CA ALA A 102 13.69 -17.97 5.88
C ALA A 102 13.57 -16.83 4.84
N VAL A 103 12.74 -17.02 3.82
CA VAL A 103 12.51 -15.99 2.79
C VAL A 103 11.85 -14.73 3.37
N VAL A 104 10.89 -14.88 4.27
CA VAL A 104 10.19 -13.75 4.91
C VAL A 104 11.12 -13.01 5.87
N GLU A 105 11.89 -13.73 6.69
CA GLU A 105 12.86 -13.14 7.62
C GLU A 105 14.02 -12.47 6.89
N ASP A 106 14.48 -13.02 5.76
CA ASP A 106 15.46 -12.37 4.90
C ASP A 106 14.92 -11.06 4.31
N ALA A 107 13.67 -11.04 3.83
CA ALA A 107 13.04 -9.83 3.31
C ALA A 107 12.89 -8.74 4.39
N GLU A 108 12.50 -9.12 5.61
CA GLU A 108 12.43 -8.17 6.72
C GLU A 108 13.81 -7.60 7.08
N ALA A 109 14.82 -8.47 7.19
CA ALA A 109 16.19 -8.04 7.46
C ALA A 109 16.72 -7.08 6.39
N LEU A 110 16.43 -7.32 5.10
CA LEU A 110 16.78 -6.39 4.02
C LEU A 110 16.11 -5.03 4.21
N ARG A 111 14.81 -5.02 4.55
CA ARG A 111 14.03 -3.79 4.71
C ARG A 111 14.52 -2.94 5.88
N GLU A 112 14.83 -3.55 7.02
CA GLU A 112 15.33 -2.87 8.22
C GLU A 112 16.69 -2.17 8.00
N GLN A 113 17.50 -2.68 7.06
CA GLN A 113 18.80 -2.12 6.71
C GLN A 113 18.70 -0.86 5.84
N LEU A 114 17.58 -0.65 5.13
CA LEU A 114 17.45 0.42 4.13
C LEU A 114 17.76 1.82 4.70
N PRO A 115 17.16 2.27 5.82
CA PRO A 115 17.43 3.63 6.33
C PRO A 115 18.89 3.83 6.75
N ARG A 116 19.50 2.82 7.38
CA ARG A 116 20.91 2.88 7.81
C ARG A 116 21.88 2.89 6.64
N ALA A 117 21.48 2.28 5.52
CA ALA A 117 22.24 2.30 4.27
C ALA A 117 21.98 3.55 3.41
N GLY A 118 21.11 4.47 3.84
CA GLY A 118 20.71 5.63 3.05
C GLY A 118 19.91 5.24 1.80
N LEU A 119 19.13 4.16 1.87
CA LEU A 119 18.34 3.61 0.78
C LEU A 119 16.84 3.72 1.07
N VAL A 120 16.05 3.84 0.01
CA VAL A 120 14.58 3.77 0.06
C VAL A 120 14.04 2.43 -0.44
N ALA A 121 14.81 1.72 -1.26
CA ALA A 121 14.46 0.41 -1.76
C ALA A 121 15.68 -0.42 -2.15
N PHE A 122 15.50 -1.74 -2.19
CA PHE A 122 16.47 -2.70 -2.67
C PHE A 122 15.78 -3.72 -3.59
N ILE A 123 16.36 -3.94 -4.78
CA ILE A 123 15.89 -4.92 -5.76
C ILE A 123 16.97 -5.99 -5.92
N GLY A 124 16.73 -7.17 -5.36
CA GLY A 124 17.66 -8.29 -5.46
C GLY A 124 17.95 -8.71 -6.90
N ARG A 125 19.23 -8.97 -7.18
CA ARG A 125 19.67 -9.57 -8.45
C ARG A 125 18.91 -10.88 -8.71
N GLY A 126 18.44 -11.04 -9.94
CA GLY A 126 17.65 -12.18 -10.39
C GLY A 126 16.15 -12.10 -10.08
N ALA A 127 15.66 -10.99 -9.49
CA ALA A 127 14.23 -10.81 -9.25
C ALA A 127 13.41 -10.87 -10.55
N ILE A 128 12.18 -11.37 -10.46
CA ILE A 128 11.20 -11.41 -11.55
C ILE A 128 10.09 -10.41 -11.22
N LEU A 129 10.22 -9.23 -11.81
CA LEU A 129 9.27 -8.13 -11.61
C LEU A 129 7.95 -8.29 -12.38
N PRO A 130 7.95 -8.67 -13.69
CA PRO A 130 6.69 -8.73 -14.46
C PRO A 130 5.76 -9.83 -13.95
N ARG A 131 4.46 -9.54 -13.97
CA ARG A 131 3.42 -10.48 -13.57
C ARG A 131 2.85 -11.20 -14.80
N ARG A 132 2.22 -12.35 -14.57
CA ARG A 132 1.65 -13.21 -15.61
C ARG A 132 0.62 -12.48 -16.47
N SER A 133 -0.19 -11.61 -15.89
CA SER A 133 -1.17 -10.78 -16.60
C SER A 133 -1.64 -9.61 -15.73
N GLY A 134 -2.34 -8.63 -16.32
CA GLY A 134 -2.89 -7.48 -15.57
C GLY A 134 -3.94 -7.82 -14.51
N VAL A 135 -4.47 -9.05 -14.48
CA VAL A 135 -5.43 -9.53 -13.48
C VAL A 135 -4.85 -10.60 -12.54
N SER A 136 -3.57 -10.94 -12.69
CA SER A 136 -2.92 -11.97 -11.89
C SER A 136 -1.63 -11.46 -11.30
N GLN A 137 -1.54 -11.56 -9.97
CA GLN A 137 -0.32 -11.23 -9.26
C GLN A 137 0.72 -12.35 -9.31
N GLU A 138 0.58 -13.47 -10.02
CA GLU A 138 1.64 -14.49 -10.14
C GLU A 138 2.78 -14.02 -11.07
N PRO A 139 4.03 -14.50 -10.91
CA PRO A 139 5.13 -14.08 -11.77
C PRO A 139 4.92 -14.52 -13.21
N LEU A 140 5.44 -13.73 -14.15
CA LEU A 140 5.62 -14.20 -15.52
C LEU A 140 6.63 -15.36 -15.53
N THR A 141 6.38 -16.40 -16.32
CA THR A 141 7.24 -17.59 -16.42
C THR A 141 7.98 -17.69 -17.74
N ASP A 142 7.36 -17.24 -18.84
CA ASP A 142 7.90 -17.36 -20.19
C ASP A 142 8.44 -16.02 -20.70
N GLY A 143 9.62 -16.04 -21.35
CA GLY A 143 10.24 -14.83 -21.92
C GLY A 143 10.68 -13.81 -20.87
N VAL A 144 10.89 -14.25 -19.62
CA VAL A 144 11.26 -13.39 -18.50
C VAL A 144 12.69 -12.90 -18.64
N VAL A 145 12.90 -11.61 -18.37
CA VAL A 145 14.22 -11.01 -18.16
C VAL A 145 14.44 -10.85 -16.66
N PRO A 146 15.32 -11.66 -16.03
CA PRO A 146 15.66 -11.48 -14.63
C PRO A 146 16.30 -10.12 -14.40
N PHE A 147 15.97 -9.50 -13.27
CA PHE A 147 16.49 -8.19 -12.92
C PHE A 147 17.99 -8.24 -12.67
N GLU A 148 18.73 -7.32 -13.30
CA GLU A 148 20.18 -7.23 -13.20
C GLU A 148 20.54 -5.79 -12.79
N PRO A 149 21.20 -5.58 -11.63
CA PRO A 149 21.49 -4.22 -11.15
C PRO A 149 22.56 -3.53 -12.01
N PRO A 150 22.46 -2.21 -12.24
CA PRO A 150 23.54 -1.48 -12.89
C PRO A 150 24.73 -1.36 -11.92
N PRO A 151 25.99 -1.49 -12.38
CA PRO A 151 27.16 -1.55 -11.49
C PRO A 151 27.29 -0.37 -10.51
N SER A 152 26.85 0.84 -10.89
CA SER A 152 26.94 2.04 -10.05
C SER A 152 25.93 2.08 -8.91
N LEU A 153 24.84 1.31 -8.99
CA LEU A 153 23.81 1.20 -7.95
C LEU A 153 23.81 -0.18 -7.29
N GLU A 154 24.79 -1.04 -7.59
CA GLU A 154 24.89 -2.35 -6.97
C GLU A 154 25.36 -2.21 -5.51
N VAL A 155 24.56 -2.73 -4.60
CA VAL A 155 24.88 -2.82 -3.17
C VAL A 155 24.76 -4.25 -2.70
N GLU A 156 25.38 -4.56 -1.57
CA GLU A 156 25.34 -5.87 -0.93
C GLU A 156 24.77 -5.72 0.49
N LEU A 157 23.64 -6.37 0.77
CA LEU A 157 22.98 -6.36 2.08
C LEU A 157 23.03 -7.76 2.71
N ALA A 158 23.08 -7.83 4.04
CA ALA A 158 23.16 -9.09 4.75
C ALA A 158 21.77 -9.65 5.06
N THR A 159 21.61 -10.97 5.03
CA THR A 159 20.38 -11.66 5.43
C THR A 159 20.72 -12.82 6.37
N PRO A 160 19.84 -13.14 7.33
CA PRO A 160 20.09 -14.21 8.30
C PRO A 160 20.19 -15.61 7.68
N HIS A 161 19.47 -15.89 6.59
CA HIS A 161 19.39 -17.24 6.01
C HIS A 161 20.06 -17.35 4.64
N SER A 162 19.90 -16.35 3.77
CA SER A 162 20.49 -16.37 2.41
C SER A 162 21.90 -15.77 2.33
N GLY A 163 22.51 -15.39 3.45
CA GLY A 163 23.84 -14.76 3.48
C GLY A 163 23.80 -13.35 2.89
N ARG A 164 24.82 -12.95 2.14
CA ARG A 164 24.86 -11.62 1.52
C ARG A 164 24.20 -11.63 0.14
N LEU A 165 23.28 -10.70 -0.08
CA LEU A 165 22.55 -10.56 -1.32
C LEU A 165 22.96 -9.29 -2.05
N ARG A 166 23.27 -9.43 -3.34
CA ARG A 166 23.55 -8.30 -4.24
C ARG A 166 22.30 -7.86 -4.98
N GLY A 167 22.18 -6.58 -5.22
CA GLY A 167 21.02 -6.00 -5.89
C GLY A 167 21.18 -4.51 -6.12
N MET A 168 20.17 -3.89 -6.72
CA MET A 168 20.14 -2.45 -6.93
C MET A 168 19.62 -1.77 -5.66
N GLY A 169 20.42 -0.90 -5.06
CA GLY A 169 19.98 0.00 -4.00
C GLY A 169 19.51 1.33 -4.60
N ILE A 170 18.27 1.73 -4.30
CA ILE A 170 17.78 3.08 -4.66
C ILE A 170 18.07 4.01 -3.47
N PRO A 171 18.92 5.04 -3.62
CA PRO A 171 19.28 5.93 -2.53
C PRO A 171 18.13 6.86 -2.12
N GLU A 172 18.22 7.43 -0.92
CA GLU A 172 17.38 8.56 -0.52
C GLU A 172 17.59 9.76 -1.48
N GLY A 173 16.51 10.53 -1.69
CA GLY A 173 16.48 11.66 -2.61
C GLY A 173 15.40 11.55 -3.68
N VAL A 174 15.64 12.18 -4.83
CA VAL A 174 14.74 12.20 -5.98
C VAL A 174 15.26 11.24 -7.05
N THR A 175 14.62 10.08 -7.19
CA THR A 175 14.95 9.08 -8.21
C THR A 175 13.95 9.13 -9.36
N LEU A 176 14.45 9.23 -10.59
CA LEU A 176 13.64 9.11 -11.80
C LEU A 176 13.82 7.74 -12.44
N ILE A 177 12.71 7.12 -12.86
CA ILE A 177 12.69 5.94 -13.71
C ILE A 177 12.20 6.36 -15.09
N VAL A 178 13.12 6.41 -16.06
CA VAL A 178 12.87 6.93 -17.42
C VAL A 178 12.97 5.83 -18.47
N GLY A 179 12.48 6.10 -19.68
CA GLY A 179 12.53 5.17 -20.83
C GLY A 179 11.27 5.19 -21.69
N GLY A 180 11.34 4.55 -22.86
CA GLY A 180 10.18 4.47 -23.76
C GLY A 180 9.01 3.66 -23.18
N GLY A 181 7.87 3.69 -23.87
CA GLY A 181 6.76 2.77 -23.58
C GLY A 181 7.19 1.31 -23.66
N PHE A 182 6.59 0.44 -22.84
CA PHE A 182 6.81 -1.02 -22.86
C PHE A 182 8.22 -1.52 -22.49
N HIS A 183 9.11 -0.67 -21.95
CA HIS A 183 10.44 -1.08 -21.50
C HIS A 183 10.55 -1.47 -20.01
N GLY A 184 9.43 -1.52 -19.27
CA GLY A 184 9.38 -2.02 -17.89
C GLY A 184 9.43 -0.96 -16.78
N LYS A 185 9.14 0.32 -17.07
CA LYS A 185 9.10 1.40 -16.07
C LYS A 185 8.04 1.17 -14.98
N SER A 186 6.77 1.08 -15.38
CA SER A 186 5.66 0.87 -14.45
C SER A 186 5.77 -0.48 -13.76
N THR A 187 6.29 -1.52 -14.45
CA THR A 187 6.59 -2.82 -13.81
C THR A 187 7.59 -2.70 -12.66
N LEU A 188 8.65 -1.87 -12.82
CA LEU A 188 9.59 -1.61 -11.74
C LEU A 188 8.92 -0.84 -10.59
N LEU A 189 8.17 0.22 -10.90
CA LEU A 189 7.47 1.02 -9.88
C LEU A 189 6.41 0.20 -9.12
N GLU A 190 5.64 -0.65 -9.80
CA GLU A 190 4.67 -1.56 -9.20
C GLU A 190 5.36 -2.56 -8.26
N ALA A 191 6.52 -3.10 -8.65
CA ALA A 191 7.30 -3.97 -7.77
C ALA A 191 7.79 -3.23 -6.52
N LEU A 192 8.21 -1.96 -6.66
CA LEU A 192 8.58 -1.10 -5.54
C LEU A 192 7.38 -0.77 -4.65
N ALA A 193 6.21 -0.49 -5.24
CA ALA A 193 4.98 -0.22 -4.50
C ALA A 193 4.51 -1.42 -3.68
N ARG A 194 4.69 -2.65 -4.20
CA ARG A 194 4.42 -3.90 -3.49
C ARG A 194 5.54 -4.33 -2.54
N GLY A 195 6.76 -3.83 -2.72
CA GLY A 195 7.93 -4.14 -1.87
C GLY A 195 7.80 -3.69 -0.40
N VAL A 196 6.75 -2.93 -0.07
CA VAL A 196 6.33 -2.64 1.31
C VAL A 196 5.81 -3.89 2.04
N TYR A 197 5.46 -4.95 1.30
CA TYR A 197 5.06 -6.25 1.83
C TYR A 197 6.13 -7.31 1.56
N ASN A 198 6.18 -8.32 2.43
CA ASN A 198 6.92 -9.55 2.17
C ASN A 198 6.15 -10.40 1.15
N HIS A 199 6.86 -11.15 0.30
CA HIS A 199 6.24 -12.02 -0.70
C HIS A 199 6.60 -13.48 -0.45
N ILE A 200 5.75 -14.39 -0.91
CA ILE A 200 6.00 -15.84 -0.79
C ILE A 200 7.24 -16.29 -1.57
N PRO A 201 7.90 -17.40 -1.17
CA PRO A 201 8.96 -18.00 -1.96
C PRO A 201 8.53 -18.30 -3.40
N GLY A 202 9.34 -17.90 -4.38
CA GLY A 202 9.04 -18.11 -5.80
C GLY A 202 8.09 -17.08 -6.41
N ASP A 203 7.72 -16.02 -5.68
CA ASP A 203 6.95 -14.90 -6.23
C ASP A 203 7.71 -14.10 -7.31
N GLY A 204 9.04 -14.13 -7.28
CA GLY A 204 9.91 -13.30 -8.10
C GLY A 204 10.29 -11.98 -7.42
N ARG A 205 9.44 -11.45 -6.52
CA ARG A 205 9.67 -10.19 -5.79
C ARG A 205 10.02 -10.40 -4.32
N GLU A 206 10.29 -11.62 -3.88
CA GLU A 206 10.62 -11.93 -2.47
C GLU A 206 11.91 -11.26 -1.98
N ARG A 207 12.75 -10.75 -2.89
CA ARG A 207 13.96 -9.96 -2.59
C ARG A 207 13.84 -8.51 -3.04
N VAL A 208 12.62 -8.03 -3.27
CA VAL A 208 12.31 -6.65 -3.63
C VAL A 208 11.65 -6.01 -2.42
N VAL A 209 12.39 -5.13 -1.76
CA VAL A 209 11.92 -4.47 -0.53
C VAL A 209 11.99 -2.97 -0.70
N THR A 210 10.97 -2.30 -0.19
CA THR A 210 10.86 -0.85 -0.12
C THR A 210 10.64 -0.48 1.33
N ARG A 211 11.08 0.72 1.74
CA ARG A 211 10.79 1.23 3.09
C ARG A 211 9.29 1.09 3.40
N ALA A 212 8.98 0.67 4.63
CA ALA A 212 7.60 0.43 5.06
C ALA A 212 6.72 1.69 4.99
N ASP A 213 7.35 2.87 5.07
CA ASP A 213 6.73 4.20 4.99
C ASP A 213 6.62 4.78 3.56
N ALA A 214 6.72 3.91 2.55
CA ALA A 214 6.48 4.27 1.17
C ALA A 214 4.99 4.22 0.79
N VAL A 215 4.53 5.31 0.17
CA VAL A 215 3.13 5.51 -0.24
C VAL A 215 3.07 5.84 -1.74
N VAL A 216 2.19 5.15 -2.46
CA VAL A 216 1.84 5.49 -3.85
C VAL A 216 0.93 6.72 -3.87
N ILE A 217 1.32 7.73 -4.64
CA ILE A 217 0.57 8.96 -4.84
C ILE A 217 0.11 9.04 -6.29
N ARG A 218 -1.17 9.38 -6.47
CA ARG A 218 -1.80 9.61 -7.77
C ARG A 218 -2.89 10.67 -7.67
N ALA A 219 -3.39 11.11 -8.81
CA ALA A 219 -4.57 11.96 -8.89
C ALA A 219 -5.86 11.15 -8.68
N GLU A 220 -6.84 11.76 -8.01
CA GLU A 220 -8.13 11.16 -7.64
C GLU A 220 -9.26 12.16 -7.86
N ASP A 221 -9.55 12.41 -9.13
CA ASP A 221 -10.59 13.36 -9.53
C ASP A 221 -11.95 12.98 -8.94
N GLY A 222 -12.62 13.96 -8.34
CA GLY A 222 -13.93 13.81 -7.71
C GLY A 222 -13.94 13.21 -6.30
N ARG A 223 -12.78 12.92 -5.71
CA ARG A 223 -12.74 12.51 -4.30
C ARG A 223 -13.06 13.68 -3.37
N ARG A 224 -13.59 13.35 -2.19
CA ARG A 224 -13.74 14.33 -1.11
C ARG A 224 -12.39 14.64 -0.46
N VAL A 225 -12.21 15.90 -0.06
CA VAL A 225 -11.08 16.38 0.74
C VAL A 225 -11.65 17.23 1.87
N VAL A 226 -11.12 17.09 3.10
CA VAL A 226 -11.58 17.88 4.24
C VAL A 226 -10.43 18.39 5.11
N GLY A 227 -10.42 19.71 5.33
CA GLY A 227 -9.52 20.40 6.26
C GLY A 227 -8.03 20.31 5.96
N VAL A 228 -7.63 20.02 4.71
CA VAL A 228 -6.21 19.89 4.33
C VAL A 228 -5.62 21.27 4.01
N ASP A 229 -4.43 21.57 4.53
CA ASP A 229 -3.70 22.80 4.16
C ASP A 229 -2.95 22.60 2.85
N LEU A 230 -3.56 23.02 1.73
CA LEU A 230 -2.99 22.94 0.39
C LEU A 230 -2.03 24.09 0.05
N SER A 231 -1.79 25.05 0.96
CA SER A 231 -0.90 26.18 0.71
C SER A 231 0.53 25.83 0.24
N PRO A 232 1.11 24.64 0.54
CA PRO A 232 2.39 24.25 -0.06
C PRO A 232 2.34 24.14 -1.59
N PHE A 233 1.18 23.75 -2.13
CA PHE A 233 1.02 23.41 -3.55
C PHE A 233 0.02 24.29 -4.29
N ILE A 234 -0.88 24.96 -3.58
CA ILE A 234 -1.99 25.72 -4.17
C ILE A 234 -2.15 27.04 -3.42
N ARG A 235 -1.95 28.14 -4.14
CA ARG A 235 -2.10 29.52 -3.65
C ARG A 235 -3.57 29.92 -3.63
N ASP A 236 -3.87 31.19 -3.85
CA ASP A 236 -5.23 31.70 -3.82
C ASP A 236 -6.08 31.11 -4.95
N LEU A 237 -7.15 30.40 -4.57
CA LEU A 237 -8.13 29.90 -5.52
C LEU A 237 -9.05 31.04 -5.99
N PRO A 238 -9.62 30.94 -7.20
CA PRO A 238 -10.67 31.83 -7.64
C PRO A 238 -11.80 31.92 -6.62
N LEU A 239 -12.44 33.09 -6.51
CA LEU A 239 -13.53 33.38 -5.56
C LEU A 239 -13.12 33.44 -4.08
N GLY A 240 -11.82 33.53 -3.77
CA GLY A 240 -11.33 33.74 -2.41
C GLY A 240 -11.48 32.53 -1.48
N ARG A 241 -11.58 31.32 -2.04
CA ARG A 241 -11.59 30.08 -1.24
C ARG A 241 -10.23 29.88 -0.59
N SER A 242 -10.21 29.64 0.72
CA SER A 242 -8.97 29.38 1.44
C SER A 242 -8.37 28.02 1.05
N THR A 243 -7.08 28.00 0.74
CA THR A 243 -6.31 26.76 0.58
C THR A 243 -5.71 26.27 1.88
N THR A 244 -5.65 27.10 2.92
CA THR A 244 -5.03 26.72 4.20
C THR A 244 -5.88 25.76 5.05
N CYS A 245 -7.16 25.59 4.70
CA CYS A 245 -8.09 24.63 5.30
C CYS A 245 -9.09 24.19 4.22
N PHE A 246 -8.57 23.57 3.16
CA PHE A 246 -9.34 23.23 1.99
C PHE A 246 -10.31 22.07 2.26
N THR A 247 -11.56 22.28 1.88
CA THR A 247 -12.62 21.26 1.89
C THR A 247 -13.34 21.29 0.54
N SER A 248 -13.60 20.12 -0.04
CA SER A 248 -14.37 19.95 -1.27
C SER A 248 -14.99 18.55 -1.35
N GLU A 249 -16.20 18.46 -1.89
CA GLU A 249 -16.88 17.17 -2.19
C GLU A 249 -16.46 16.57 -3.54
N ASP A 250 -15.77 17.38 -4.35
CA ASP A 250 -15.43 17.14 -5.75
C ASP A 250 -14.08 17.83 -6.04
N ALA A 251 -12.99 17.22 -5.56
CA ALA A 251 -11.65 17.74 -5.77
C ALA A 251 -11.14 17.44 -7.18
N SER A 252 -10.57 18.45 -7.85
CA SER A 252 -9.90 18.26 -9.15
C SER A 252 -8.68 17.35 -9.04
N GLY A 253 -8.20 16.82 -10.18
CA GLY A 253 -6.96 16.01 -10.24
C GLY A 253 -5.76 16.61 -9.48
N SER A 254 -5.47 17.91 -9.62
CA SER A 254 -4.33 18.56 -8.94
C SER A 254 -4.56 18.74 -7.44
N THR A 255 -5.77 19.15 -7.04
CA THR A 255 -6.12 19.37 -5.63
C THR A 255 -6.20 18.05 -4.87
N SER A 256 -6.73 17.00 -5.49
CA SER A 256 -6.76 15.65 -4.94
C SER A 256 -5.35 15.08 -4.78
N GLN A 257 -4.47 15.23 -5.78
CA GLN A 257 -3.08 14.76 -5.68
C GLN A 257 -2.28 15.53 -4.63
N ALA A 258 -2.40 16.86 -4.57
CA ALA A 258 -1.77 17.67 -3.52
C ALA A 258 -2.24 17.24 -2.12
N SER A 259 -3.55 16.99 -1.97
CA SER A 259 -4.12 16.48 -0.73
C SER A 259 -3.58 15.10 -0.37
N ASN A 260 -3.48 14.20 -1.35
CA ASN A 260 -2.96 12.84 -1.16
C ASN A 260 -1.52 12.86 -0.61
N ILE A 261 -0.66 13.72 -1.15
CA ILE A 261 0.70 13.92 -0.62
C ILE A 261 0.66 14.36 0.84
N LEU A 262 -0.09 15.42 1.14
CA LEU A 262 -0.11 16.01 2.48
C LEU A 262 -0.71 15.06 3.53
N GLU A 263 -1.76 14.32 3.15
CA GLU A 263 -2.37 13.27 3.98
C GLU A 263 -1.40 12.11 4.23
N ALA A 264 -0.65 11.67 3.22
CA ALA A 264 0.36 10.63 3.39
C ALA A 264 1.48 11.10 4.33
N LEU A 265 1.95 12.33 4.18
CA LEU A 265 2.97 12.91 5.04
C LEU A 265 2.47 13.10 6.49
N GLU A 266 1.21 13.51 6.67
CA GLU A 266 0.55 13.59 7.98
C GLU A 266 0.50 12.22 8.65
N ALA A 267 0.20 11.17 7.88
CA ALA A 267 0.20 9.79 8.35
C ALA A 267 1.62 9.23 8.62
N GLY A 268 2.68 9.97 8.28
CA GLY A 268 4.07 9.63 8.56
C GLY A 268 4.87 9.08 7.38
N ALA A 269 4.39 9.20 6.14
CA ALA A 269 5.12 8.73 4.97
C ALA A 269 6.43 9.52 4.78
N ARG A 270 7.48 8.84 4.29
CA ARG A 270 8.78 9.46 3.97
C ARG A 270 9.31 9.05 2.59
N VAL A 271 8.60 8.19 1.88
CA VAL A 271 8.91 7.86 0.49
C VAL A 271 7.62 7.97 -0.33
N LEU A 272 7.65 8.76 -1.40
CA LEU A 272 6.53 8.90 -2.33
C LEU A 272 6.86 8.15 -3.62
N LEU A 273 5.93 7.32 -4.08
CA LEU A 273 6.02 6.59 -5.35
C LEU A 273 4.99 7.17 -6.31
N MET A 274 5.40 7.57 -7.51
CA MET A 274 4.53 8.26 -8.46
C MET A 274 4.78 7.76 -9.89
N ASP A 275 3.71 7.64 -10.67
CA ASP A 275 3.77 7.41 -12.12
C ASP A 275 3.13 8.61 -12.84
N GLU A 276 3.87 9.23 -13.77
CA GLU A 276 3.40 10.35 -14.60
C GLU A 276 2.04 10.04 -15.25
N ASP A 277 1.81 8.79 -15.67
CA ASP A 277 0.58 8.37 -16.36
C ASP A 277 -0.68 8.41 -15.46
N THR A 278 -0.51 8.46 -14.12
CA THR A 278 -1.61 8.51 -13.14
C THR A 278 -1.66 9.81 -12.34
N CYS A 279 -0.76 10.75 -12.64
CA CYS A 279 -0.67 12.05 -12.00
C CYS A 279 -1.38 13.13 -12.82
N ALA A 280 -1.79 14.21 -12.16
CA ALA A 280 -2.32 15.39 -12.84
C ALA A 280 -1.18 16.16 -13.51
N THR A 281 -1.18 16.25 -14.84
CA THR A 281 -0.07 16.87 -15.61
C THR A 281 0.24 18.29 -15.15
N ASN A 282 -0.79 19.12 -14.93
CA ASN A 282 -0.68 20.50 -14.47
C ASN A 282 -0.13 20.63 -13.03
N PHE A 283 -0.20 19.55 -12.24
CA PHE A 283 0.42 19.48 -10.93
C PHE A 283 1.89 19.08 -11.04
N MET A 284 2.23 18.17 -11.95
CA MET A 284 3.58 17.64 -12.08
C MET A 284 4.55 18.66 -12.68
N ILE A 285 4.14 19.36 -13.72
CA ILE A 285 5.01 20.26 -14.47
C ILE A 285 4.25 21.49 -14.95
N ARG A 286 5.01 22.54 -15.21
CA ARG A 286 4.54 23.70 -15.95
C ARG A 286 5.59 24.08 -16.97
N ASP A 287 5.29 23.83 -18.25
CA ASP A 287 6.19 24.12 -19.36
C ASP A 287 6.55 25.62 -19.46
N HIS A 288 7.75 25.90 -19.96
CA HIS A 288 8.29 27.25 -20.10
C HIS A 288 7.38 28.22 -20.87
N LEU A 289 6.74 27.80 -21.97
CA LEU A 289 5.83 28.65 -22.75
C LEU A 289 4.61 29.06 -21.93
N MET A 290 4.09 28.15 -21.11
CA MET A 290 2.97 28.43 -20.21
C MET A 290 3.36 29.31 -19.02
N ARG A 291 4.63 29.26 -18.60
CA ARG A 291 5.18 30.20 -17.60
C ARG A 291 5.33 31.61 -18.17
N GLU A 292 5.67 31.73 -19.46
CA GLU A 292 5.76 33.03 -20.14
C GLU A 292 4.37 33.62 -20.47
N LEU A 293 3.44 32.78 -20.91
CA LEU A 293 2.10 33.22 -21.31
C LEU A 293 1.23 33.64 -20.12
N VAL A 294 1.28 32.87 -19.03
CA VAL A 294 0.47 33.10 -17.82
C VAL A 294 1.43 33.46 -16.68
N PRO A 295 1.36 34.65 -16.08
CA PRO A 295 2.21 35.00 -14.95
C PRO A 295 2.05 34.03 -13.77
N ALA A 296 3.07 33.92 -12.92
CA ALA A 296 3.03 33.03 -11.75
C ALA A 296 1.96 33.44 -10.73
N GLU A 297 1.54 34.70 -10.73
CA GLU A 297 0.49 35.27 -9.89
C GLU A 297 -0.91 34.86 -10.37
N ALA A 298 -1.04 34.51 -11.66
CA ALA A 298 -2.30 34.11 -12.28
C ALA A 298 -2.48 32.58 -12.33
N GLU A 299 -1.46 31.80 -11.94
CA GLU A 299 -1.50 30.34 -11.83
C GLU A 299 -1.44 29.94 -10.34
N PRO A 300 -2.54 29.46 -9.75
CA PRO A 300 -2.57 29.12 -8.34
C PRO A 300 -1.72 27.89 -8.00
N ILE A 301 -1.46 27.00 -8.96
CA ILE A 301 -0.73 25.76 -8.71
C ILE A 301 0.78 26.03 -8.67
N VAL A 302 1.42 25.60 -7.58
CA VAL A 302 2.88 25.44 -7.48
C VAL A 302 3.20 24.02 -7.91
N PRO A 303 3.84 23.82 -9.08
CA PRO A 303 4.14 22.50 -9.60
C PRO A 303 5.02 21.67 -8.66
N PHE A 304 4.82 20.36 -8.65
CA PHE A 304 5.57 19.43 -7.81
C PHE A 304 7.09 19.49 -8.07
N ILE A 305 7.50 19.72 -9.32
CA ILE A 305 8.92 19.90 -9.69
C ILE A 305 9.59 21.04 -8.90
N ASP A 306 8.87 22.11 -8.57
CA ASP A 306 9.41 23.24 -7.81
C ASP A 306 9.54 22.89 -6.31
N ARG A 307 8.86 21.84 -5.82
CA ARG A 307 8.82 21.42 -4.41
C ARG A 307 9.57 20.12 -4.12
N VAL A 308 9.80 19.24 -5.09
CA VAL A 308 10.30 17.88 -4.86
C VAL A 308 11.66 17.86 -4.14
N ARG A 309 12.58 18.76 -4.50
CA ARG A 309 13.87 18.90 -3.80
C ARG A 309 13.72 19.47 -2.40
N GLN A 310 12.78 20.40 -2.22
CA GLN A 310 12.49 20.99 -0.93
C GLN A 310 11.92 19.94 0.04
N LEU A 311 11.00 19.09 -0.43
CA LEU A 311 10.47 17.97 0.34
C LEU A 311 11.59 17.04 0.83
N HIS A 312 12.55 16.72 -0.03
CA HIS A 312 13.70 15.92 0.40
C HIS A 312 14.56 16.65 1.44
N ARG A 313 14.98 17.89 1.16
CA ARG A 313 15.94 18.63 1.99
C ARG A 313 15.38 19.11 3.32
N GLU A 314 14.13 19.58 3.34
CA GLU A 314 13.51 20.22 4.51
C GLU A 314 12.57 19.28 5.27
N ALA A 315 11.99 18.27 4.61
CA ALA A 315 11.06 17.32 5.24
C ALA A 315 11.59 15.87 5.31
N GLY A 316 12.76 15.58 4.73
CA GLY A 316 13.33 14.22 4.72
C GLY A 316 12.53 13.23 3.88
N VAL A 317 11.79 13.71 2.88
CA VAL A 317 10.90 12.89 2.05
C VAL A 317 11.55 12.58 0.71
N SER A 318 11.82 11.29 0.45
CA SER A 318 12.33 10.83 -0.84
C SER A 318 11.20 10.61 -1.84
N THR A 319 11.51 10.66 -3.13
CA THR A 319 10.53 10.43 -4.20
C THR A 319 11.11 9.53 -5.27
N ILE A 320 10.37 8.50 -5.67
CA ILE A 320 10.62 7.71 -6.87
C ILE A 320 9.52 8.01 -7.87
N LEU A 321 9.91 8.52 -9.04
CA LEU A 321 8.98 9.01 -10.06
C LEU A 321 9.26 8.35 -11.41
N VAL A 322 8.28 7.64 -11.96
CA VAL A 322 8.31 7.17 -13.35
C VAL A 322 7.95 8.34 -14.27
N MET A 323 8.81 8.58 -15.27
CA MET A 323 8.64 9.64 -16.27
C MET A 323 8.79 9.11 -17.69
N GLY A 324 7.97 9.62 -18.59
CA GLY A 324 8.01 9.37 -20.03
C GLY A 324 7.94 10.63 -20.89
N GLY A 325 7.37 11.73 -20.40
CA GLY A 325 7.10 12.94 -21.19
C GLY A 325 7.81 14.21 -20.72
N ALA A 326 8.01 14.40 -19.41
CA ALA A 326 8.52 15.65 -18.84
C ALA A 326 10.03 15.59 -18.49
N GLY A 327 10.87 16.15 -19.37
CA GLY A 327 12.34 16.19 -19.21
C GLY A 327 12.87 17.16 -18.15
N ASP A 328 12.08 18.13 -17.70
CA ASP A 328 12.52 19.14 -16.72
C ASP A 328 12.94 18.52 -15.37
N TYR A 329 12.38 17.36 -15.03
CA TYR A 329 12.74 16.66 -13.80
C TYR A 329 14.22 16.25 -13.75
N LEU A 330 14.92 16.16 -14.89
CA LEU A 330 16.36 15.87 -14.94
C LEU A 330 17.21 16.94 -14.23
N HIS A 331 16.69 18.16 -14.05
CA HIS A 331 17.36 19.24 -13.32
C HIS A 331 17.29 19.05 -11.80
N VAL A 332 16.32 18.29 -11.30
CA VAL A 332 16.02 18.16 -9.87
C VAL A 332 16.27 16.77 -9.30
N ALA A 333 16.49 15.77 -10.16
CA ALA A 333 16.80 14.40 -9.77
C ALA A 333 18.18 14.29 -9.08
N ASP A 334 18.31 13.35 -8.16
CA ASP A 334 19.59 12.90 -7.60
C ASP A 334 20.05 11.59 -8.28
N THR A 335 19.12 10.79 -8.80
CA THR A 335 19.41 9.54 -9.52
C THR A 335 18.46 9.37 -10.71
N VAL A 336 18.98 8.94 -11.86
CA VAL A 336 18.19 8.69 -13.07
C VAL A 336 18.46 7.30 -13.60
N ILE A 337 17.45 6.44 -13.52
CA ILE A 337 17.48 5.04 -13.97
C ILE A 337 16.73 4.96 -15.30
N TRP A 338 17.45 4.63 -16.37
CA TRP A 338 16.85 4.35 -17.67
C TRP A 338 16.53 2.87 -17.81
N MET A 339 15.24 2.56 -17.95
CA MET A 339 14.77 1.22 -18.31
C MET A 339 14.82 1.06 -19.83
N HIS A 340 15.64 0.13 -20.30
CA HIS A 340 15.75 -0.22 -21.71
C HIS A 340 15.75 -1.73 -21.91
N ALA A 341 14.76 -2.20 -22.65
CA ALA A 341 14.52 -3.64 -22.87
C ALA A 341 14.56 -4.42 -21.55
N TYR A 342 13.86 -3.91 -20.53
CA TYR A 342 13.73 -4.50 -19.19
C TYR A 342 15.00 -4.49 -18.32
N HIS A 343 16.10 -3.89 -18.80
CA HIS A 343 17.31 -3.70 -18.02
C HIS A 343 17.42 -2.26 -17.48
N PRO A 344 17.71 -2.07 -16.19
CA PRO A 344 18.01 -0.77 -15.62
C PRO A 344 19.43 -0.32 -16.00
N ARG A 345 19.59 0.96 -16.29
CA ARG A 345 20.90 1.61 -16.46
C ARG A 345 20.91 2.91 -15.69
N ASP A 346 21.94 3.13 -14.89
CA ASP A 346 22.17 4.44 -14.32
C ASP A 346 22.66 5.39 -15.42
N VAL A 347 21.88 6.43 -15.69
CA VAL A 347 22.19 7.48 -16.66
C VAL A 347 22.26 8.85 -16.00
N THR A 348 22.45 8.90 -14.68
CA THR A 348 22.44 10.14 -13.87
C THR A 348 23.42 11.18 -14.41
N ALA A 349 24.67 10.80 -14.67
CA ALA A 349 25.69 11.72 -15.20
C ALA A 349 25.28 12.32 -16.56
N ARG A 350 24.75 11.48 -17.46
CA ARG A 350 24.28 11.91 -18.78
C ARG A 350 23.03 12.81 -18.68
N ALA A 351 22.11 12.47 -17.79
CA ALA A 351 20.91 13.28 -17.54
C ALA A 351 21.28 14.69 -17.09
N HIS A 352 22.21 14.84 -16.15
CA HIS A 352 22.68 16.14 -15.68
C HIS A 352 23.50 16.91 -16.72
N GLU A 353 24.22 16.22 -17.62
CA GLU A 353 24.86 16.86 -18.76
C GLU A 353 23.84 17.46 -19.73
N LEU A 354 22.82 16.67 -20.12
CA LEU A 354 21.76 17.11 -21.02
C LEU A 354 20.94 18.25 -20.43
N ALA A 355 20.59 18.17 -19.15
CA ALA A 355 19.89 19.23 -18.43
C ALA A 355 20.66 20.55 -18.52
N ARG A 356 21.97 20.54 -18.20
CA ARG A 356 22.82 21.74 -18.27
C ARG A 356 22.95 22.34 -19.67
N GLN A 357 22.92 21.52 -20.72
CA GLN A 357 22.97 22.00 -22.12
C GLN A 357 21.72 22.79 -22.52
N HIS A 358 20.58 22.54 -21.89
CA HIS A 358 19.29 23.19 -22.20
C HIS A 358 18.94 24.32 -21.21
N GLY A 359 19.93 24.83 -20.47
CA GLY A 359 19.77 25.90 -19.49
C GLY A 359 19.80 25.38 -18.05
N ASN A 360 19.81 26.28 -17.06
CA ASN A 360 19.92 25.85 -15.66
C ASN A 360 18.59 25.43 -15.02
N GLY A 361 17.44 25.63 -15.69
CA GLY A 361 16.12 25.29 -15.17
C GLY A 361 15.85 25.93 -13.80
N VAL A 362 15.17 27.08 -13.75
CA VAL A 362 14.84 27.71 -12.46
C VAL A 362 13.61 27.02 -11.87
N PHE A 363 13.87 25.95 -11.11
CA PHE A 363 12.88 25.22 -10.31
C PHE A 363 13.15 25.53 -8.85
N ALA A 364 12.43 26.51 -8.31
CA ALA A 364 12.61 26.96 -6.94
C ALA A 364 11.25 27.06 -6.25
N PRO A 365 11.13 26.57 -5.02
CA PRO A 365 9.91 26.75 -4.25
C PRO A 365 9.70 28.25 -4.00
N PRO A 366 8.45 28.75 -4.08
CA PRO A 366 8.17 30.17 -3.86
C PRO A 366 8.36 30.61 -2.40
N ASN A 367 8.40 29.66 -1.46
CA ASN A 367 8.53 29.90 -0.02
C ASN A 367 9.15 28.68 0.70
N PRO A 368 9.62 28.83 1.95
CA PRO A 368 10.08 27.69 2.77
C PRO A 368 8.99 26.62 2.94
N TRP A 369 9.39 25.38 3.24
CA TRP A 369 8.44 24.31 3.51
C TRP A 369 7.66 24.64 4.78
N PRO A 370 6.33 24.80 4.70
CA PRO A 370 5.54 25.24 5.85
C PRO A 370 5.26 24.09 6.85
N GLY A 371 5.71 22.87 6.55
CA GLY A 371 5.35 21.68 7.32
C GLY A 371 3.98 21.12 6.90
N VAL A 372 3.55 20.09 7.61
CA VAL A 372 2.23 19.47 7.44
C VAL A 372 1.37 19.81 8.65
N VAL A 373 0.25 20.47 8.41
CA VAL A 373 -0.71 20.81 9.46
C VAL A 373 -1.43 19.53 9.91
N GLN A 374 -1.32 19.21 11.18
CA GLN A 374 -2.00 18.06 11.78
C GLN A 374 -3.50 18.34 11.91
N ARG A 375 -4.32 17.29 11.77
CA ARG A 375 -5.78 17.35 11.84
C ARG A 375 -6.28 16.42 12.93
N VAL A 376 -7.34 16.85 13.60
CA VAL A 376 -8.05 16.12 14.64
C VAL A 376 -9.40 15.70 14.07
N PRO A 377 -9.64 14.40 13.81
CA PRO A 377 -10.93 13.91 13.38
C PRO A 377 -12.01 14.13 14.45
N ILE A 378 -13.21 14.54 14.00
CA ILE A 378 -14.37 14.76 14.87
C ILE A 378 -15.14 13.43 14.98
N PRO A 379 -15.27 12.81 16.17
CA PRO A 379 -15.85 11.48 16.33
C PRO A 379 -17.29 11.38 15.81
N GLU A 380 -18.09 12.42 16.02
CA GLU A 380 -19.50 12.48 15.62
C GLU A 380 -19.70 12.40 14.10
N SER A 381 -18.65 12.68 13.32
CA SER A 381 -18.65 12.62 11.87
C SER A 381 -18.33 11.23 11.31
N ILE A 382 -18.03 10.25 12.18
CA ILE A 382 -17.59 8.90 11.82
C ILE A 382 -18.55 7.89 12.43
N ASP A 383 -19.64 7.58 11.73
CA ASP A 383 -20.65 6.63 12.21
C ASP A 383 -20.62 5.30 11.43
N PRO A 384 -20.14 4.20 12.04
CA PRO A 384 -20.14 2.89 11.41
C PRO A 384 -21.53 2.22 11.39
N ARG A 385 -22.56 2.84 11.99
CA ARG A 385 -23.86 2.22 12.19
C ARG A 385 -24.82 2.51 11.04
N ARG A 386 -25.68 1.52 10.79
CA ARG A 386 -26.89 1.69 9.99
C ARG A 386 -28.08 1.35 10.89
N ARG A 387 -28.88 2.36 11.23
CA ARG A 387 -29.83 2.30 12.36
C ARG A 387 -29.05 2.03 13.65
N GLU A 388 -29.36 0.96 14.37
CA GLU A 388 -28.73 0.62 15.66
C GLU A 388 -27.58 -0.39 15.54
N ARG A 389 -27.19 -0.81 14.32
CA ARG A 389 -26.20 -1.87 14.12
C ARG A 389 -25.01 -1.39 13.31
N THR A 390 -23.80 -1.67 13.81
CA THR A 390 -22.55 -1.53 13.06
C THR A 390 -22.64 -2.31 11.74
N ARG A 391 -22.41 -1.62 10.63
CA ARG A 391 -22.51 -2.17 9.28
C ARG A 391 -21.24 -1.89 8.51
N ILE A 392 -20.33 -2.85 8.57
CA ILE A 392 -19.05 -2.81 7.86
C ILE A 392 -18.97 -3.98 6.88
N LYS A 393 -18.65 -3.69 5.62
CA LYS A 393 -18.46 -4.74 4.61
C LYS A 393 -17.46 -4.29 3.55
N ALA A 394 -16.40 -5.07 3.36
CA ALA A 394 -15.48 -4.93 2.24
C ALA A 394 -16.07 -5.48 0.94
N HIS A 395 -15.80 -4.77 -0.17
CA HIS A 395 -16.07 -5.22 -1.53
C HIS A 395 -14.75 -5.21 -2.31
N GLY A 396 -14.10 -6.38 -2.38
CA GLY A 396 -12.76 -6.48 -2.94
C GLY A 396 -11.75 -5.63 -2.17
N THR A 397 -10.79 -5.05 -2.90
CA THR A 397 -9.81 -4.08 -2.40
C THR A 397 -10.26 -2.62 -2.61
N GLU A 398 -11.44 -2.43 -3.20
CA GLU A 398 -11.85 -1.17 -3.83
C GLU A 398 -12.77 -0.33 -2.97
N GLU A 399 -13.52 -0.94 -2.05
CA GLU A 399 -14.57 -0.23 -1.32
C GLU A 399 -14.85 -0.88 0.04
N VAL A 400 -15.15 -0.04 1.04
CA VAL A 400 -15.76 -0.48 2.29
C VAL A 400 -17.08 0.25 2.54
N THR A 401 -18.16 -0.51 2.67
CA THR A 401 -19.41 0.01 3.23
C THR A 401 -19.18 0.28 4.71
N PHE A 402 -19.52 1.48 5.17
CA PHE A 402 -19.33 1.95 6.55
C PHE A 402 -20.60 2.70 7.00
N GLY A 403 -21.48 2.02 7.73
CA GLY A 403 -22.76 2.57 8.15
C GLY A 403 -23.70 2.83 6.97
N TYR A 404 -24.03 4.11 6.74
CA TYR A 404 -24.76 4.57 5.56
C TYR A 404 -23.85 5.01 4.41
N GLU A 405 -22.56 5.21 4.70
CA GLU A 405 -21.57 5.68 3.74
C GLU A 405 -20.88 4.51 3.02
N SER A 406 -20.23 4.87 1.91
CA SER A 406 -19.29 4.00 1.23
C SER A 406 -17.97 4.73 1.05
N ILE A 407 -16.88 4.12 1.52
CA ILE A 407 -15.53 4.66 1.38
C ILE A 407 -14.91 4.02 0.14
N ASP A 408 -14.66 4.84 -0.86
CA ASP A 408 -13.97 4.45 -2.10
C ASP A 408 -12.45 4.39 -1.87
N LEU A 409 -11.86 3.24 -2.17
CA LEU A 409 -10.44 2.92 -1.99
C LEU A 409 -9.79 2.46 -3.30
N ARG A 410 -10.47 2.59 -4.45
CA ARG A 410 -9.97 2.13 -5.76
C ARG A 410 -8.60 2.69 -6.14
N HIS A 411 -8.29 3.90 -5.68
CA HIS A 411 -7.02 4.58 -5.95
C HIS A 411 -5.97 4.38 -4.85
N VAL A 412 -6.29 3.62 -3.79
CA VAL A 412 -5.34 3.23 -2.74
C VAL A 412 -4.66 1.93 -3.16
N GLU A 413 -3.77 2.03 -4.14
CA GLU A 413 -3.24 0.88 -4.90
C GLU A 413 -2.51 -0.17 -4.06
N GLN A 414 -1.95 0.23 -2.92
CA GLN A 414 -1.19 -0.65 -2.03
C GLN A 414 -2.07 -1.54 -1.15
N LEU A 415 -3.40 -1.47 -1.26
CA LEU A 415 -4.29 -2.52 -0.77
C LEU A 415 -4.18 -3.76 -1.67
N VAL A 416 -3.78 -4.89 -1.09
CA VAL A 416 -3.56 -6.15 -1.82
C VAL A 416 -4.63 -7.19 -1.54
N ASP A 417 -5.38 -7.03 -0.45
CA ASP A 417 -6.23 -8.08 0.09
C ASP A 417 -7.57 -7.52 0.62
N PRO A 418 -8.74 -8.09 0.26
CA PRO A 418 -10.03 -7.70 0.81
C PRO A 418 -10.11 -7.79 2.34
N SER A 419 -9.34 -8.66 2.96
CA SER A 419 -9.26 -8.80 4.42
C SER A 419 -8.57 -7.59 5.08
N GLN A 420 -7.70 -6.86 4.36
CA GLN A 420 -7.19 -5.56 4.82
C GLN A 420 -8.29 -4.51 4.80
N VAL A 421 -9.09 -4.45 3.73
CA VAL A 421 -10.22 -3.50 3.63
C VAL A 421 -11.24 -3.73 4.73
N ARG A 422 -11.51 -5.00 5.08
CA ARG A 422 -12.36 -5.35 6.22
C ARG A 422 -11.75 -4.87 7.54
N ALA A 423 -10.48 -5.16 7.76
CA ALA A 423 -9.76 -4.74 8.95
C ALA A 423 -9.72 -3.21 9.10
N ILE A 424 -9.59 -2.44 8.01
CA ILE A 424 -9.66 -0.98 8.01
C ILE A 424 -11.01 -0.48 8.52
N GLY A 425 -12.11 -0.99 7.95
CA GLY A 425 -13.44 -0.59 8.41
C GLY A 425 -13.66 -0.91 9.89
N LEU A 426 -13.23 -2.08 10.34
CA LEU A 426 -13.31 -2.47 11.75
C LEU A 426 -12.39 -1.64 12.65
N ALA A 427 -11.18 -1.30 12.20
CA ALA A 427 -10.26 -0.43 12.93
C ALA A 427 -10.84 0.97 13.14
N LEU A 428 -11.49 1.55 12.13
CA LEU A 428 -12.15 2.84 12.26
C LEU A 428 -13.32 2.79 13.25
N ALA A 429 -14.15 1.76 13.19
CA ALA A 429 -15.23 1.58 14.17
C ALA A 429 -14.68 1.38 15.58
N TYR A 430 -13.69 0.49 15.74
CA TYR A 430 -13.02 0.25 17.02
C TYR A 430 -12.45 1.54 17.60
N ALA A 431 -11.77 2.34 16.77
CA ALA A 431 -11.16 3.59 17.21
C ALA A 431 -12.18 4.64 17.68
N VAL A 432 -13.38 4.68 17.10
CA VAL A 432 -14.48 5.54 17.57
C VAL A 432 -15.14 4.95 18.82
N GLU A 433 -15.44 3.65 18.83
CA GLU A 433 -16.14 2.97 19.94
C GLU A 433 -15.33 2.95 21.25
N HIS A 434 -13.99 3.04 21.16
CA HIS A 434 -13.07 3.01 22.29
C HIS A 434 -12.40 4.36 22.60
N ASP A 435 -12.98 5.48 22.15
CA ASP A 435 -12.48 6.84 22.43
C ASP A 435 -10.99 7.06 22.05
N ILE A 436 -10.51 6.36 21.01
CA ILE A 436 -9.19 6.60 20.41
C ILE A 436 -9.30 7.85 19.54
N ILE A 437 -10.30 7.87 18.65
CA ILE A 437 -10.76 9.07 17.96
C ILE A 437 -11.71 9.79 18.91
N ASP A 438 -11.19 10.79 19.63
CA ASP A 438 -11.86 11.47 20.75
C ASP A 438 -12.13 12.96 20.49
N GLY A 439 -11.87 13.46 19.28
CA GLY A 439 -11.99 14.88 18.94
C GLY A 439 -10.88 15.77 19.51
N LYS A 440 -9.83 15.16 20.08
CA LYS A 440 -8.69 15.87 20.68
C LYS A 440 -7.35 15.42 20.09
N ARG A 441 -7.17 14.13 19.82
CA ARG A 441 -5.93 13.56 19.27
C ARG A 441 -5.77 13.88 17.78
N ALA A 442 -4.53 14.20 17.40
CA ALA A 442 -4.16 14.31 15.99
C ALA A 442 -4.22 12.94 15.32
N LEU A 443 -4.44 12.93 14.00
CA LEU A 443 -4.52 11.72 13.19
C LEU A 443 -3.29 10.81 13.38
N SER A 444 -2.09 11.38 13.38
CA SER A 444 -0.84 10.64 13.61
C SER A 444 -0.86 9.85 14.93
N ALA A 445 -1.27 10.50 16.02
CA ALA A 445 -1.36 9.86 17.34
C ALA A 445 -2.47 8.80 17.43
N ILE A 446 -3.58 8.99 16.70
CA ILE A 446 -4.64 7.96 16.58
C ILE A 446 -4.07 6.72 15.90
N LEU A 447 -3.34 6.89 14.79
CA LEU A 447 -2.72 5.79 14.05
C LEU A 447 -1.70 5.05 14.93
N ASP A 448 -0.87 5.77 15.69
CA ASP A 448 0.09 5.17 16.63
C ASP A 448 -0.59 4.29 17.67
N LEU A 449 -1.70 4.78 18.27
CA LEU A 449 -2.46 4.03 19.27
C LEU A 449 -3.14 2.78 18.69
N VAL A 450 -3.67 2.87 17.46
CA VAL A 450 -4.26 1.71 16.79
C VAL A 450 -3.19 0.65 16.50
N ASP A 451 -2.03 1.06 15.98
CA ASP A 451 -0.90 0.15 15.75
C ASP A 451 -0.46 -0.52 17.06
N GLU A 452 -0.28 0.25 18.14
CA GLU A 452 0.15 -0.26 19.46
C GLU A 452 -0.86 -1.23 20.09
N ILE A 453 -2.17 -0.98 19.92
CA ILE A 453 -3.22 -1.90 20.38
C ILE A 453 -3.20 -3.20 19.57
N VAL A 454 -3.06 -3.12 18.25
CA VAL A 454 -2.99 -4.31 17.39
C VAL A 454 -1.72 -5.10 17.67
N ASP A 455 -0.58 -4.45 17.92
CA ASP A 455 0.67 -5.12 18.28
C ASP A 455 0.57 -5.86 19.62
N ARG A 456 -0.12 -5.27 20.60
CA ARG A 456 -0.24 -5.85 21.95
C ARG A 456 -1.31 -6.94 22.04
N GLU A 457 -2.50 -6.69 21.50
CA GLU A 457 -3.67 -7.55 21.64
C GLU A 457 -3.86 -8.51 20.44
N GLY A 458 -3.12 -8.27 19.36
CA GLY A 458 -3.28 -8.95 18.08
C GLY A 458 -4.45 -8.41 17.25
N LEU A 459 -4.40 -8.65 15.94
CA LEU A 459 -5.44 -8.22 14.98
C LEU A 459 -6.90 -8.63 15.32
N ASP A 460 -7.08 -9.65 16.16
CA ASP A 460 -8.39 -10.15 16.57
C ASP A 460 -9.19 -9.16 17.42
N ILE A 461 -8.51 -8.20 18.07
CA ILE A 461 -9.16 -7.18 18.90
C ILE A 461 -10.13 -6.29 18.10
N LEU A 462 -9.90 -6.15 16.79
CA LEU A 462 -10.76 -5.38 15.89
C LEU A 462 -12.06 -6.12 15.53
N SER A 463 -12.09 -7.45 15.70
CA SER A 463 -13.23 -8.25 15.35
C SER A 463 -14.33 -8.09 16.40
N PRO A 464 -15.61 -7.87 16.00
CA PRO A 464 -16.73 -7.93 16.92
C PRO A 464 -17.04 -9.37 17.38
N TYR A 465 -16.31 -10.36 16.87
CA TYR A 465 -16.46 -11.77 17.20
C TYR A 465 -15.18 -12.32 17.84
N ARG A 466 -15.33 -13.32 18.72
CA ARG A 466 -14.18 -14.06 19.26
C ARG A 466 -13.82 -15.22 18.33
N GLY A 467 -12.63 -15.16 17.75
CA GLY A 467 -12.12 -16.20 16.86
C GLY A 467 -12.66 -16.06 15.42
N HIS A 468 -13.80 -16.67 15.11
CA HIS A 468 -14.36 -16.63 13.76
C HIS A 468 -15.20 -15.36 13.53
N PRO A 469 -15.09 -14.67 12.37
CA PRO A 469 -14.36 -15.07 11.17
C PRO A 469 -12.87 -14.78 11.22
N GLY A 470 -12.07 -15.68 10.62
CA GLY A 470 -10.64 -15.50 10.41
C GLY A 470 -10.33 -14.80 9.09
N ASP A 471 -11.02 -13.70 8.78
CA ASP A 471 -10.97 -13.00 7.49
C ASP A 471 -10.49 -11.54 7.62
N LEU A 472 -9.53 -11.32 8.52
CA LEU A 472 -8.82 -10.05 8.69
C LEU A 472 -7.34 -10.22 8.33
N ALA A 473 -6.81 -9.22 7.64
CA ALA A 473 -5.39 -9.07 7.36
C ALA A 473 -4.96 -7.67 7.80
N ARG A 474 -3.76 -7.54 8.38
CA ARG A 474 -3.30 -6.27 8.95
C ARG A 474 -3.12 -5.21 7.85
N PRO A 475 -3.85 -4.07 7.92
CA PRO A 475 -3.57 -2.92 7.06
C PRO A 475 -2.38 -2.14 7.62
N ARG A 476 -1.71 -1.34 6.79
CA ARG A 476 -0.77 -0.34 7.31
C ARG A 476 -1.55 0.91 7.72
N ARG A 477 -0.96 1.71 8.60
CA ARG A 477 -1.49 3.01 9.00
C ARG A 477 -1.84 3.94 7.83
N TYR A 478 -1.11 3.85 6.72
CA TYR A 478 -1.33 4.68 5.53
C TYR A 478 -2.66 4.37 4.86
N GLU A 479 -3.00 3.09 4.71
CA GLU A 479 -4.29 2.68 4.16
C GLU A 479 -5.45 3.01 5.12
N LEU A 480 -5.22 2.90 6.44
CA LEU A 480 -6.20 3.31 7.46
C LEU A 480 -6.47 4.83 7.40
N ALA A 481 -5.42 5.64 7.34
CA ALA A 481 -5.52 7.09 7.18
C ALA A 481 -6.20 7.47 5.86
N ALA A 482 -5.83 6.79 4.77
CA ALA A 482 -6.41 7.00 3.45
C ALA A 482 -7.92 6.73 3.42
N ALA A 483 -8.37 5.68 4.12
CA ALA A 483 -9.79 5.37 4.24
C ALA A 483 -10.55 6.41 5.05
N LEU A 484 -9.99 6.83 6.20
CA LEU A 484 -10.60 7.90 6.99
C LEU A 484 -10.74 9.19 6.17
N ASN A 485 -9.67 9.61 5.48
CA ASN A 485 -9.66 10.83 4.65
C ASN A 485 -10.65 10.79 3.47
N ARG A 486 -11.05 9.60 3.01
CA ARG A 486 -12.02 9.41 1.92
C ARG A 486 -13.44 9.20 2.42
N LEU A 487 -13.67 9.15 3.73
CA LEU A 487 -15.01 9.09 4.30
C LEU A 487 -15.77 10.40 4.03
N ARG A 488 -16.94 10.29 3.36
CA ARG A 488 -17.72 11.46 2.95
C ARG A 488 -18.33 12.25 4.09
N SER A 489 -18.59 11.60 5.22
CA SER A 489 -19.12 12.29 6.40
C SER A 489 -18.04 12.96 7.25
N LEU A 490 -16.75 12.64 7.06
CA LEU A 490 -15.67 13.06 7.95
C LEU A 490 -15.63 14.59 8.16
N GLU A 491 -15.52 15.02 9.40
CA GLU A 491 -15.19 16.39 9.79
C GLU A 491 -13.89 16.37 10.57
N VAL A 492 -13.09 17.42 10.41
CA VAL A 492 -11.79 17.56 11.09
C VAL A 492 -11.56 18.99 11.54
N ARG A 493 -10.73 19.15 12.57
CA ARG A 493 -10.19 20.44 13.01
C ARG A 493 -8.68 20.47 12.83
N GLN A 494 -8.15 21.54 12.26
CA GLN A 494 -6.70 21.73 12.19
C GLN A 494 -6.11 22.05 13.57
N VAL A 495 -4.96 21.45 13.85
CA VAL A 495 -4.10 21.79 14.98
C VAL A 495 -3.00 22.70 14.46
N ARG A 496 -3.26 24.00 14.48
CA ARG A 496 -2.20 24.98 14.26
C ARG A 496 -1.53 25.21 15.61
N LEU A 497 -0.25 24.85 15.72
CA LEU A 497 0.57 25.38 16.80
C LEU A 497 0.56 26.90 16.62
N ALA A 498 0.22 27.63 17.69
CA ALA A 498 0.32 29.08 17.67
C ALA A 498 1.77 29.44 17.28
N PRO A 499 1.97 30.43 16.39
CA PRO A 499 3.29 30.78 15.86
C PRO A 499 4.28 31.20 16.96
#